data_AF-A0A1F6WR03-F1
#
_entry.id   AF-A0A1F6WR03-F1
#
_cell.length_a   1.000
_cell.length_b   1.000
_cell.length_c   1.000
_cell.angle_alpha   90.00
_cell.angle_beta   90.00
_cell.angle_gamma   90.00
#
_symmetry.space_group_name_H-M   'P 1'
#
loop_
_entity.id
_entity.type
_entity.pdbx_description
1 polymer ?
#
loop_
_entity_poly.entity_id
_entity_poly.type
_entity_poly.pdbx_seq_one_letter_code
_entity_poly.pdbx_strand_id
1 'polypeptide(L)'
;MLNNAPKSQNFVPIEKIRDGVVMLKDGSLRAILLCTAINFTLRSLDEQKAILSQFQSMLNSLDFSTQIIVESRKFDIRPYLITLEGRLDKIEEPLLKFQTKEYIEFIRELTGVVNIMSKHFYVVVPYDEAILETGGFFQNLFGGVGGLKKKESKEESSWNEKRNQLEQRLGIVIQGLGRCGVRSEPLETQALVEMYYKTFNPGDSAQYVPKQEEK
;
A
#
# COMPACT_ATOMS: atom_id res chain seq x y z
N MET A 1 -20.48 -11.26 -32.46
CA MET A 1 -20.42 -11.82 -31.10
C MET A 1 -19.16 -11.34 -30.42
N LEU A 2 -19.17 -10.11 -29.88
CA LEU A 2 -18.02 -9.49 -29.22
C LEU A 2 -18.57 -8.65 -28.07
N ASN A 3 -18.74 -9.25 -26.88
CA ASN A 3 -18.94 -8.52 -25.61
C ASN A 3 -18.97 -9.47 -24.41
N ASN A 4 -17.90 -10.25 -24.25
CA ASN A 4 -17.64 -10.88 -22.96
C ASN A 4 -16.14 -11.00 -22.70
N ALA A 5 -15.42 -9.89 -22.84
CA ALA A 5 -14.10 -9.80 -22.23
C ALA A 5 -14.31 -9.89 -20.70
N PRO A 6 -13.63 -10.80 -19.99
CA PRO A 6 -13.74 -10.87 -18.54
C PRO A 6 -13.42 -9.49 -17.96
N LYS A 7 -14.31 -8.97 -17.10
CA LYS A 7 -14.08 -7.71 -16.38
C LYS A 7 -12.74 -7.81 -15.65
N SER A 8 -11.92 -6.78 -15.66
CA SER A 8 -10.61 -6.75 -14.97
C SER A 8 -10.70 -7.17 -13.49
N GLN A 9 -11.85 -6.93 -12.84
CA GLN A 9 -12.17 -7.41 -11.49
C GLN A 9 -12.10 -8.94 -11.31
N ASN A 10 -12.23 -9.73 -12.37
CA ASN A 10 -12.07 -11.19 -12.30
C ASN A 10 -10.61 -11.62 -12.10
N PHE A 11 -9.64 -10.76 -12.48
CA PHE A 11 -8.21 -11.02 -12.31
C PHE A 11 -7.64 -10.46 -11.00
N VAL A 12 -8.40 -9.63 -10.29
CA VAL A 12 -7.99 -9.11 -8.98
C VAL A 12 -8.49 -10.09 -7.92
N PRO A 13 -7.59 -10.79 -7.18
CA PRO A 13 -7.97 -11.77 -6.18
C PRO A 13 -8.51 -11.14 -4.87
N ILE A 14 -8.78 -9.83 -4.85
CA ILE A 14 -9.26 -9.09 -3.68
C ILE A 14 -10.77 -9.26 -3.56
N GLU A 15 -11.23 -9.71 -2.39
CA GLU A 15 -12.64 -9.76 -2.02
C GLU A 15 -13.08 -8.42 -1.44
N LYS A 16 -12.37 -7.93 -0.42
CA LYS A 16 -12.66 -6.65 0.24
C LYS A 16 -11.41 -6.08 0.91
N ILE A 17 -11.43 -4.76 1.14
CA ILE A 17 -10.42 -4.07 1.97
C ILE A 17 -11.16 -3.50 3.17
N ARG A 18 -10.75 -3.87 4.36
CA ARG A 18 -11.37 -3.46 5.63
C ARG A 18 -10.29 -3.21 6.66
N ASP A 19 -10.38 -2.09 7.37
CA ASP A 19 -9.50 -1.72 8.48
C ASP A 19 -7.99 -1.84 8.18
N GLY A 20 -7.54 -1.40 7.00
CA GLY A 20 -6.13 -1.51 6.60
C GLY A 20 -5.67 -2.93 6.22
N VAL A 21 -6.60 -3.88 6.09
CA VAL A 21 -6.32 -5.27 5.71
C VAL A 21 -7.03 -5.60 4.40
N VAL A 22 -6.31 -6.28 3.51
CA VAL A 22 -6.82 -6.80 2.25
C VAL A 22 -7.23 -8.25 2.45
N MET A 23 -8.50 -8.57 2.26
CA MET A 23 -8.99 -9.94 2.22
C MET A 23 -9.04 -10.42 0.77
N LEU A 24 -8.43 -11.57 0.51
CA LEU A 24 -8.48 -12.23 -0.78
C LEU A 24 -9.68 -13.19 -0.86
N LYS A 25 -10.07 -13.57 -2.08
CA LYS A 25 -11.23 -14.45 -2.36
C LYS A 25 -11.11 -15.85 -1.76
N ASP A 26 -9.89 -16.27 -1.38
CA ASP A 26 -9.62 -17.53 -0.69
C ASP A 26 -9.71 -17.42 0.84
N GLY A 27 -10.08 -16.24 1.37
CA GLY A 27 -10.17 -15.96 2.80
C GLY A 27 -8.85 -15.56 3.45
N SER A 28 -7.73 -15.60 2.71
CA SER A 28 -6.44 -15.15 3.22
C SER A 28 -6.38 -13.63 3.36
N LEU A 29 -5.57 -13.17 4.31
CA LEU A 29 -5.40 -11.76 4.62
C LEU A 29 -4.02 -11.28 4.22
N ARG A 30 -3.93 -10.04 3.75
CA ARG A 30 -2.68 -9.34 3.45
C ARG A 30 -2.71 -7.99 4.12
N ALA A 31 -1.63 -7.66 4.82
CA ALA A 31 -1.33 -6.30 5.22
C ALA A 31 -0.14 -5.79 4.41
N ILE A 32 -0.11 -4.49 4.14
CA ILE A 32 0.93 -3.87 3.33
C ILE A 32 1.56 -2.75 4.15
N LEU A 33 2.88 -2.82 4.32
CA LEU A 33 3.70 -1.78 4.90
C LEU A 33 4.26 -0.90 3.80
N LEU A 34 4.19 0.42 3.98
CA LEU A 34 5.00 1.39 3.23
C LEU A 34 6.31 1.60 3.98
N CYS A 35 7.43 1.43 3.28
CA CYS A 35 8.77 1.49 3.85
C CYS A 35 9.59 2.65 3.27
N THR A 36 10.45 3.23 4.10
CA THR A 36 11.47 4.18 3.64
C THR A 36 12.68 3.46 3.06
N ALA A 37 13.45 4.15 2.22
CA ALA A 37 14.77 3.70 1.84
C ALA A 37 15.85 4.26 2.78
N ILE A 38 16.99 3.58 2.86
CA ILE A 38 18.19 4.06 3.55
C ILE A 38 19.33 4.24 2.55
N ASN A 39 20.18 5.25 2.77
CA ASN A 39 21.38 5.48 1.97
C ASN A 39 22.50 4.51 2.37
N PHE A 40 22.31 3.22 2.13
CA PHE A 40 23.21 2.14 2.55
C PHE A 40 24.66 2.37 2.12
N THR A 41 24.88 2.78 0.86
CA THR A 41 26.21 3.01 0.29
C THR A 41 26.98 4.16 0.96
N LEU A 42 26.29 5.11 1.60
CA LEU A 42 26.93 6.24 2.29
C LEU A 42 27.30 5.91 3.75
N ARG A 43 26.98 4.71 4.24
CA ARG A 43 27.33 4.24 5.58
C ARG A 43 28.75 3.70 5.61
N SER A 44 29.38 3.71 6.79
CA SER A 44 30.69 3.08 6.96
C SER A 44 30.60 1.55 6.75
N LEU A 45 31.73 0.89 6.49
CA LEU A 45 31.74 -0.57 6.26
C LEU A 45 31.22 -1.35 7.47
N ASP A 46 31.50 -0.89 8.69
CA ASP A 46 31.03 -1.55 9.91
C ASP A 46 29.53 -1.34 10.12
N GLU A 47 29.01 -0.15 9.81
CA GLU A 47 27.55 0.09 9.80
C GLU A 47 26.85 -0.77 8.74
N GLN A 48 27.41 -0.87 7.54
CA GLN A 48 26.85 -1.70 6.47
C GLN A 48 26.79 -3.18 6.90
N LYS A 49 27.85 -3.72 7.51
CA LYS A 49 27.87 -5.08 8.07
C LYS A 49 26.83 -5.27 9.17
N ALA A 50 26.70 -4.28 10.08
CA ALA A 50 25.71 -4.33 11.14
C ALA A 50 24.28 -4.37 10.59
N ILE A 51 23.97 -3.52 9.60
CA ILE A 51 22.67 -3.49 8.92
C ILE A 51 22.39 -4.83 8.24
N LEU A 52 23.36 -5.41 7.53
CA LEU A 52 23.19 -6.71 6.86
C LEU A 52 22.95 -7.84 7.86
N SER A 53 23.71 -7.89 8.95
CA SER A 53 23.52 -8.88 10.03
C SER A 53 22.14 -8.75 10.68
N GLN A 54 21.67 -7.51 10.86
CA GLN A 54 20.35 -7.23 11.42
C GLN A 54 19.22 -7.62 10.45
N PHE A 55 19.40 -7.39 9.15
CA PHE A 55 18.48 -7.80 8.11
C PHE A 55 18.41 -9.33 8.01
N GLN A 56 19.55 -10.01 8.05
CA GLN A 56 19.61 -11.47 8.14
C GLN A 56 18.88 -12.00 9.37
N SER A 57 19.12 -11.40 10.54
CA SER A 57 18.45 -11.79 11.79
C SER A 57 16.93 -11.59 11.72
N MET A 58 16.47 -10.54 11.04
CA MET A 58 15.04 -10.34 10.77
C MET A 58 14.50 -11.46 9.89
N LEU A 59 15.13 -11.74 8.74
CA LEU A 59 14.65 -12.77 7.82
C LEU A 59 14.57 -14.14 8.48
N ASN A 60 15.58 -14.49 9.29
CA ASN A 60 15.60 -15.74 10.05
C ASN A 60 14.53 -15.83 11.15
N SER A 61 13.95 -14.70 11.57
CA SER A 61 12.90 -14.67 12.59
C SER A 61 11.48 -14.81 12.03
N LEU A 62 11.33 -14.77 10.70
CA LEU A 62 10.02 -14.89 10.06
C LEU A 62 9.65 -16.36 9.89
N ASP A 63 8.47 -16.75 10.40
CA ASP A 63 7.83 -18.05 10.18
C ASP A 63 6.83 -18.03 9.01
N PHE A 64 6.80 -16.94 8.24
CA PHE A 64 5.95 -16.74 7.07
C PHE A 64 6.72 -16.02 5.95
N SER A 65 6.27 -16.23 4.70
CA SER A 65 6.91 -15.63 3.52
C SER A 65 6.42 -14.21 3.28
N THR A 66 7.25 -13.21 3.55
CA THR A 66 6.95 -11.82 3.17
C THR A 66 7.33 -11.55 1.71
N GLN A 67 6.68 -10.57 1.10
CA GLN A 67 7.01 -10.11 -0.25
C GLN A 67 7.49 -8.66 -0.19
N ILE A 68 8.63 -8.39 -0.82
CA ILE A 68 9.14 -7.02 -0.99
C ILE A 68 8.85 -6.59 -2.42
N ILE A 69 8.12 -5.48 -2.57
CA ILE A 69 7.76 -4.91 -3.86
C ILE A 69 8.35 -3.50 -3.95
N VAL A 70 8.99 -3.19 -5.07
CA VAL A 70 9.46 -1.85 -5.38
C VAL A 70 8.71 -1.33 -6.59
N GLU A 71 7.98 -0.25 -6.39
CA GLU A 71 7.22 0.39 -7.45
C GLU A 71 7.91 1.69 -7.87
N SER A 72 8.29 1.77 -9.15
CA SER A 72 8.88 2.97 -9.73
C SER A 72 7.85 3.65 -10.63
N ARG A 73 7.53 4.91 -10.34
CA ARG A 73 6.61 5.72 -11.14
C ARG A 73 7.28 7.00 -11.59
N LYS A 74 6.81 7.58 -12.70
CA LYS A 74 7.20 8.95 -13.06
C LYS A 74 6.69 9.90 -11.98
N PHE A 75 7.54 10.82 -11.56
CA PHE A 75 7.15 11.85 -10.61
C PHE A 75 6.15 12.79 -11.29
N ASP A 76 5.02 13.02 -10.64
CA ASP A 76 4.00 13.93 -11.14
C ASP A 76 4.22 15.35 -10.59
N ILE A 77 4.74 16.23 -11.44
CA ILE A 77 4.97 17.64 -11.09
C ILE A 77 3.69 18.50 -11.20
N ARG A 78 2.61 18.00 -11.83
CA ARG A 78 1.43 18.82 -12.13
C ARG A 78 0.77 19.44 -10.90
N PRO A 79 0.64 18.77 -9.74
CA PRO A 79 0.08 19.40 -8.54
C PRO A 79 0.86 20.64 -8.10
N TYR A 80 2.18 20.61 -8.26
CA TYR A 80 3.03 21.77 -7.97
C TYR A 80 2.81 22.89 -9.00
N LEU A 81 2.74 22.56 -10.29
CA LEU A 81 2.44 23.53 -11.35
C LEU A 81 1.07 24.21 -11.14
N ILE A 82 0.03 23.45 -10.80
CA ILE A 82 -1.30 23.97 -10.47
C ILE A 82 -1.24 24.93 -9.27
N THR A 83 -0.43 24.59 -8.26
CA THR A 83 -0.22 25.45 -7.09
C THR A 83 0.45 26.78 -7.48
N LEU A 84 1.42 26.74 -8.40
CA LEU A 84 2.08 27.96 -8.91
C LEU A 84 1.14 28.79 -9.79
N GLU A 85 0.35 28.16 -10.65
CA GLU A 85 -0.66 28.81 -11.48
C GLU A 85 -1.72 29.51 -10.61
N GLY A 86 -2.22 28.84 -9.57
CA GLY A 86 -3.16 29.45 -8.61
C GLY A 86 -2.56 30.59 -7.78
N ARG A 87 -1.23 30.66 -7.64
CA ARG A 87 -0.53 31.82 -7.05
C ARG A 87 -0.35 32.94 -8.06
N LEU A 88 -0.06 32.62 -9.31
CA LEU A 88 0.12 33.58 -10.40
C LEU A 88 -1.10 34.50 -10.55
N ASP A 89 -2.30 33.97 -10.33
CA ASP A 89 -3.56 34.73 -10.37
C ASP A 89 -3.70 35.75 -9.24
N LYS A 90 -2.97 35.57 -8.13
CA LYS A 90 -3.00 36.43 -6.94
C LYS A 90 -1.89 37.48 -6.92
N ILE A 91 -0.93 37.41 -7.85
CA ILE A 91 0.18 38.36 -7.94
C ILE A 91 -0.27 39.60 -8.72
N GLU A 92 -0.26 40.74 -8.05
CA GLU A 92 -0.59 42.04 -8.65
C GLU A 92 0.60 42.70 -9.34
N GLU A 93 1.81 42.50 -8.81
CA GLU A 93 3.03 43.14 -9.32
C GLU A 93 3.45 42.51 -10.66
N PRO A 94 3.56 43.30 -11.76
CA PRO A 94 3.78 42.75 -13.10
C PRO A 94 5.10 41.99 -13.30
N LEU A 95 6.20 42.44 -12.68
CA LEU A 95 7.50 41.80 -12.85
C LEU A 95 7.54 40.40 -12.20
N LEU A 96 7.00 40.28 -10.99
CA LEU A 96 6.86 39.02 -10.26
C LEU A 96 5.92 38.07 -10.99
N LYS A 97 4.86 38.58 -11.61
CA LYS A 97 3.97 37.78 -12.46
C LYS A 97 4.71 37.22 -13.67
N PHE A 98 5.52 38.05 -14.34
CA PHE A 98 6.35 37.61 -15.46
C PHE A 98 7.37 36.54 -15.04
N GLN A 99 8.13 36.78 -13.97
CA GLN A 99 9.12 35.81 -13.45
C GLN A 99 8.49 34.49 -13.03
N THR A 100 7.32 34.53 -12.37
CA THR A 100 6.60 33.31 -11.97
C THR A 100 6.17 32.49 -13.18
N LYS A 101 5.73 33.16 -14.25
CA LYS A 101 5.38 32.49 -15.51
C LYS A 101 6.58 31.83 -16.17
N GLU A 102 7.72 32.53 -16.26
CA GLU A 102 8.96 31.95 -16.79
C GLU A 102 9.42 30.75 -15.96
N TYR A 103 9.31 30.84 -14.63
CA TYR A 103 9.65 29.72 -13.75
C TYR A 103 8.75 28.49 -13.98
N ILE A 104 7.44 28.68 -14.16
CA ILE A 104 6.50 27.59 -14.49
C ILE A 104 6.91 26.92 -15.80
N GLU A 105 7.20 27.69 -16.85
CA GLU A 105 7.61 27.15 -18.15
C GLU A 105 8.97 26.43 -18.06
N PHE A 106 9.94 27.00 -17.34
CA PHE A 106 11.22 26.35 -17.09
C PHE A 106 11.05 24.98 -16.41
N ILE A 107 10.21 24.87 -15.37
CA ILE A 107 9.96 23.60 -14.69
C ILE A 107 9.24 22.60 -15.61
N ARG A 108 8.29 23.06 -16.45
CA ARG A 108 7.63 22.21 -17.44
C ARG A 108 8.62 21.64 -18.46
N GLU A 109 9.51 22.47 -18.99
CA GLU A 109 10.52 22.03 -19.95
C GLU A 109 11.52 21.07 -19.29
N LEU A 110 12.06 21.42 -18.12
CA LEU A 110 13.01 20.60 -17.38
C LEU A 110 12.45 19.21 -17.07
N THR A 111 11.20 19.14 -16.62
CA THR A 111 10.54 17.86 -16.31
C THR A 111 10.12 17.06 -17.55
N GLY A 112 9.96 17.72 -18.70
CA GLY A 112 9.78 17.04 -19.98
C GLY A 112 11.04 16.36 -20.49
N VAL A 113 12.21 16.93 -20.20
CA VAL A 113 13.52 16.40 -20.62
C VAL A 113 14.04 15.34 -19.65
N VAL A 114 13.84 15.54 -18.34
CA VAL A 114 14.34 14.65 -17.30
C VAL A 114 13.22 13.74 -16.80
N ASN A 115 13.33 12.44 -17.07
CA ASN A 115 12.42 11.43 -16.49
C ASN A 115 12.74 11.24 -15.00
N ILE A 116 12.22 12.13 -14.15
CA ILE A 116 12.31 12.00 -12.70
C ILE A 116 11.39 10.86 -12.25
N MET A 117 11.93 9.89 -11.53
CA MET A 117 11.19 8.73 -11.03
C MET A 117 11.06 8.80 -9.50
N SER A 118 9.89 8.48 -8.99
CA SER A 118 9.66 8.21 -7.57
C SER A 118 9.60 6.71 -7.32
N LYS A 119 10.23 6.26 -6.24
CA LYS A 119 10.19 4.85 -5.82
C LYS A 119 9.40 4.72 -4.52
N HIS A 120 8.46 3.79 -4.52
CA HIS A 120 7.73 3.37 -3.33
C HIS A 120 8.14 1.94 -3.00
N PHE A 121 8.41 1.69 -1.73
CA PHE A 121 8.86 0.38 -1.24
C PHE A 121 7.75 -0.18 -0.37
N TYR A 122 7.27 -1.37 -0.73
CA TYR A 122 6.20 -2.05 -0.03
C TYR A 122 6.68 -3.38 0.50
N VAL A 123 6.22 -3.74 1.70
CA VAL A 123 6.37 -5.09 2.25
C VAL A 123 4.99 -5.67 2.50
N VAL A 124 4.67 -6.76 1.82
CA VAL A 124 3.40 -7.48 1.99
C VAL A 124 3.61 -8.57 3.02
N VAL A 125 2.76 -8.55 4.05
CA VAL A 125 2.74 -9.51 5.15
C VAL A 125 1.50 -10.38 5.02
N PRO A 126 1.66 -11.69 4.78
CA PRO A 126 0.53 -12.59 4.66
C PRO A 126 0.07 -13.17 6.00
N TYR A 127 -1.23 -13.41 6.06
CA TYR A 127 -1.83 -14.36 6.98
C TYR A 127 -2.75 -15.28 6.18
N ASP A 128 -2.32 -16.53 6.03
CA ASP A 128 -3.12 -17.58 5.42
C ASP A 128 -3.74 -18.39 6.56
N GLU A 129 -5.04 -18.67 6.48
CA GLU A 129 -5.63 -19.60 7.43
C GLU A 129 -4.98 -20.97 7.25
N ALA A 130 -4.51 -21.55 8.35
CA ALA A 130 -4.23 -22.97 8.36
C ALA A 130 -5.55 -23.67 8.05
N ILE A 131 -5.65 -24.29 6.87
CA ILE A 131 -6.73 -25.19 6.54
C ILE A 131 -6.54 -26.40 7.46
N LEU A 132 -7.04 -26.29 8.69
CA LEU A 132 -7.31 -27.45 9.52
C LEU A 132 -8.47 -28.14 8.83
N GLU A 133 -8.19 -29.20 8.07
CA GLU A 133 -9.17 -30.21 7.69
C GLU A 133 -9.68 -30.90 8.96
N THR A 134 -10.41 -30.18 9.80
CA THR A 134 -11.13 -30.76 10.93
C THR A 134 -12.37 -31.39 10.33
N GLY A 135 -12.22 -32.67 10.00
CA GLY A 135 -13.19 -33.50 9.28
C GLY A 135 -14.65 -33.22 9.64
N GLY A 136 -15.43 -32.99 8.59
CA GLY A 136 -16.87 -32.72 8.62
C GLY A 136 -17.74 -33.90 9.03
N PHE A 137 -17.54 -34.47 10.23
CA PHE A 137 -18.36 -35.58 10.73
C PHE A 137 -19.25 -35.24 11.95
N PHE A 138 -18.98 -34.14 12.68
CA PHE A 138 -19.72 -33.84 13.93
C PHE A 138 -20.73 -32.69 13.84
N GLN A 139 -20.77 -31.91 12.77
CA GLN A 139 -21.60 -30.69 12.70
C GLN A 139 -23.05 -30.94 12.27
N ASN A 140 -23.36 -32.10 11.69
CA ASN A 140 -24.71 -32.42 11.21
C ASN A 140 -25.66 -32.98 12.28
N LEU A 141 -25.25 -33.05 13.56
CA LEU A 141 -26.08 -33.64 14.62
C LEU A 141 -26.70 -32.64 15.62
N PHE A 142 -26.43 -31.33 15.50
CA PHE A 142 -26.87 -30.31 16.48
C PHE A 142 -27.45 -29.01 15.86
N GLY A 143 -28.03 -29.08 14.66
CA GLY A 143 -28.49 -27.90 13.90
C GLY A 143 -30.01 -27.69 13.87
N GLY A 144 -30.64 -27.34 15.00
CA GLY A 144 -32.07 -27.03 15.07
C GLY A 144 -32.39 -25.65 15.67
N VAL A 145 -32.82 -24.72 14.80
CA VAL A 145 -33.68 -23.54 15.08
C VAL A 145 -33.12 -22.44 16.02
N GLY A 146 -32.27 -21.55 15.49
CA GLY A 146 -31.89 -20.29 16.16
C GLY A 146 -30.77 -19.46 15.49
N GLY A 147 -30.43 -19.77 14.22
CA GLY A 147 -29.08 -19.55 13.68
C GLY A 147 -28.75 -18.21 13.01
N LEU A 148 -29.65 -17.22 12.95
CA LEU A 148 -29.40 -15.99 12.19
C LEU A 148 -28.59 -14.93 12.98
N LYS A 149 -28.95 -14.64 14.24
CA LYS A 149 -28.17 -13.69 15.09
C LYS A 149 -26.83 -14.25 15.58
N LYS A 150 -26.65 -15.56 15.61
CA LYS A 150 -25.44 -16.23 16.11
C LYS A 150 -24.35 -16.40 15.05
N LYS A 151 -24.68 -16.14 13.77
CA LYS A 151 -23.77 -16.29 12.64
C LYS A 151 -22.89 -15.05 12.44
N GLU A 152 -23.48 -13.85 12.46
CA GLU A 152 -22.74 -12.58 12.39
C GLU A 152 -21.74 -12.41 13.54
N SER A 153 -22.13 -12.76 14.78
CA SER A 153 -21.24 -12.68 15.93
C SER A 153 -20.05 -13.63 15.85
N LYS A 154 -20.21 -14.79 15.19
CA LYS A 154 -19.13 -15.76 14.99
C LYS A 154 -18.17 -15.32 13.88
N GLU A 155 -18.71 -14.77 12.80
CA GLU A 155 -17.91 -14.28 11.68
C GLU A 155 -17.03 -13.09 12.10
N GLU A 156 -17.61 -12.13 12.83
CA GLU A 156 -16.86 -10.99 13.36
C GLU A 156 -15.81 -11.40 14.38
N SER A 157 -16.10 -12.39 15.24
CA SER A 157 -15.11 -12.96 16.17
C SER A 157 -13.95 -13.61 15.42
N SER A 158 -14.23 -14.37 14.36
CA SER A 158 -13.19 -15.01 13.54
C SER A 158 -12.33 -13.98 12.81
N TRP A 159 -12.94 -12.91 12.29
CA TRP A 159 -12.23 -11.80 11.66
C TRP A 159 -11.25 -11.14 12.61
N ASN A 160 -11.69 -10.81 13.83
CA ASN A 160 -10.86 -10.16 14.83
C ASN A 160 -9.68 -11.06 15.24
N GLU A 161 -9.87 -12.37 15.33
CA GLU A 161 -8.79 -13.31 15.61
C GLU A 161 -7.72 -13.31 14.50
N LYS A 162 -8.13 -13.47 13.23
CA LYS A 162 -7.20 -13.44 12.09
C LYS A 162 -6.47 -12.09 12.00
N ARG A 163 -7.19 -11.00 12.23
CA ARG A 163 -6.62 -9.65 12.24
C ARG A 163 -5.58 -9.49 13.33
N ASN A 164 -5.86 -9.93 14.55
CA ASN A 164 -4.91 -9.87 15.66
C ASN A 164 -3.62 -10.66 15.35
N GLN A 165 -3.74 -11.84 14.72
CA GLN A 165 -2.60 -12.64 14.27
C GLN A 165 -1.78 -11.90 13.21
N LEU A 166 -2.45 -11.27 12.24
CA LEU A 166 -1.79 -10.47 11.21
C LEU A 166 -1.10 -9.23 11.80
N GLU A 167 -1.71 -8.56 12.78
CA GLU A 167 -1.12 -7.43 13.51
C GLU A 167 0.13 -7.83 14.30
N GLN A 168 0.14 -9.02 14.91
CA GLN A 168 1.35 -9.56 15.54
C GLN A 168 2.47 -9.78 14.52
N ARG A 169 2.15 -10.39 13.35
CA ARG A 169 3.12 -10.57 12.25
C ARG A 169 3.65 -9.24 11.73
N LEU A 170 2.78 -8.24 11.57
CA LEU A 170 3.19 -6.88 11.20
C LEU A 170 4.17 -6.29 12.23
N GLY A 171 3.90 -6.45 13.52
CA GLY A 171 4.77 -5.98 14.60
C GLY A 171 6.18 -6.54 14.49
N ILE A 172 6.31 -7.86 14.22
CA ILE A 172 7.60 -8.52 14.03
C ILE A 172 8.37 -7.91 12.83
N VAL A 173 7.68 -7.69 11.71
CA VAL A 173 8.29 -7.11 10.50
C VAL A 173 8.68 -5.65 10.71
N ILE A 174 7.81 -4.83 11.30
CA ILE A 174 8.09 -3.41 11.60
C ILE A 174 9.29 -3.30 12.54
N GLN A 175 9.33 -4.08 13.62
CA GLN A 175 10.45 -4.08 14.55
C GLN A 175 11.75 -4.56 13.88
N GLY A 176 11.67 -5.61 13.05
CA GLY A 176 12.79 -6.12 12.28
C GLY A 176 13.40 -5.09 11.33
N LEU A 177 12.56 -4.43 10.54
CA LEU A 177 12.95 -3.38 9.60
C LEU A 177 13.45 -2.13 10.32
N GLY A 178 12.84 -1.76 11.45
CA GLY A 178 13.25 -0.64 12.29
C GLY A 178 14.69 -0.79 12.80
N ARG A 179 15.10 -2.01 13.18
CA ARG A 179 16.49 -2.30 13.57
C ARG A 179 17.48 -2.14 12.40
N CYS A 180 17.03 -2.29 11.16
CA CYS A 180 17.82 -2.02 9.96
C CYS A 180 17.86 -0.52 9.60
N GLY A 181 17.20 0.35 10.37
CA GLY A 181 17.02 1.76 10.06
C GLY A 181 15.94 2.05 9.02
N VAL A 182 15.12 1.06 8.66
CA VAL A 182 14.01 1.21 7.71
C VAL A 182 12.73 1.49 8.50
N ARG A 183 12.21 2.72 8.37
CA ARG A 183 10.90 3.06 8.92
C ARG A 183 9.82 2.41 8.07
N SER A 184 8.84 1.80 8.73
CA SER A 184 7.74 1.07 8.08
C SER A 184 6.43 1.42 8.77
N GLU A 185 5.41 1.74 7.97
CA GLU A 185 4.07 2.10 8.47
C GLU A 185 3.02 1.27 7.71
N PRO A 186 2.03 0.68 8.38
CA PRO A 186 0.94 -0.02 7.70
C PRO A 186 0.07 0.95 6.89
N LEU A 187 -0.32 0.53 5.69
CA LEU A 187 -1.23 1.31 4.85
C LEU A 187 -2.67 1.21 5.37
N GLU A 188 -3.31 2.37 5.54
CA GLU A 188 -4.74 2.46 5.83
C GLU A 188 -5.60 2.07 4.62
N THR A 189 -6.89 1.80 4.85
CA THR A 189 -7.84 1.40 3.81
C THR A 189 -7.84 2.32 2.60
N GLN A 190 -7.84 3.64 2.80
CA GLN A 190 -7.85 4.60 1.69
C GLN A 190 -6.56 4.53 0.86
N ALA A 191 -5.41 4.45 1.54
CA ALA A 191 -4.11 4.35 0.88
C ALA A 191 -3.94 3.03 0.13
N LEU A 192 -4.49 1.92 0.64
CA LEU A 192 -4.53 0.63 -0.04
C LEU A 192 -5.37 0.70 -1.33
N VAL A 193 -6.57 1.28 -1.26
CA VAL A 193 -7.44 1.45 -2.42
C VAL A 193 -6.74 2.30 -3.48
N GLU A 194 -6.15 3.42 -3.08
CA GLU A 194 -5.40 4.30 -3.99
C GLU A 194 -4.20 3.57 -4.62
N MET A 195 -3.42 2.84 -3.81
CA MET A 195 -2.27 2.06 -4.29
C MET A 195 -2.71 1.04 -5.33
N TYR A 196 -3.71 0.20 -5.03
CA TYR A 196 -4.22 -0.78 -6.00
C TYR A 196 -4.80 -0.13 -7.24
N TYR A 197 -5.59 0.95 -7.10
CA TYR A 197 -6.11 1.69 -8.25
C TYR A 197 -4.98 2.15 -9.15
N LYS A 198 -3.94 2.76 -8.58
CA LYS A 198 -2.79 3.25 -9.32
C LYS A 198 -1.98 2.10 -9.93
N THR A 199 -1.89 0.94 -9.31
CA THR A 199 -1.14 -0.23 -9.83
C THR A 199 -1.90 -0.92 -10.97
N PHE A 200 -3.22 -1.04 -10.87
CA PHE A 200 -4.06 -1.63 -11.94
C PHE A 200 -4.34 -0.66 -13.10
N ASN A 201 -4.19 0.65 -12.89
CA ASN A 201 -4.39 1.67 -13.91
C ASN A 201 -3.12 2.52 -14.13
N PRO A 202 -2.03 1.93 -14.66
CA PRO A 202 -0.76 2.64 -14.85
C PRO A 202 -0.89 3.85 -15.80
N GLY A 203 -1.88 3.87 -16.70
CA GLY A 203 -2.16 4.98 -17.62
C GLY A 203 -3.03 6.12 -17.05
N ASP A 204 -3.89 5.84 -16.06
CA ASP A 204 -4.80 6.83 -15.47
C ASP A 204 -4.18 7.63 -14.31
N SER A 205 -2.93 7.32 -13.95
CA SER A 205 -2.12 8.15 -13.04
C SER A 205 -1.97 9.61 -13.52
N ALA A 206 -2.47 9.91 -14.72
CA ALA A 206 -2.66 11.25 -15.25
C ALA A 206 -3.85 12.05 -14.67
N GLN A 207 -4.76 11.49 -13.86
CA GLN A 207 -5.82 12.31 -13.25
C GLN A 207 -5.47 12.69 -11.82
N TYR A 208 -4.98 13.92 -11.65
CA TYR A 208 -5.03 14.62 -10.37
C TYR A 208 -6.50 14.69 -9.94
N VAL A 209 -6.87 13.93 -8.92
CA VAL A 209 -8.16 14.09 -8.24
C VAL A 209 -7.92 15.16 -7.18
N PRO A 210 -8.43 16.40 -7.35
CA PRO A 210 -8.32 17.40 -6.30
C PRO A 210 -8.93 16.85 -5.02
N LYS A 211 -8.22 17.01 -3.90
CA LYS A 211 -8.79 16.72 -2.57
C LYS A 211 -10.07 17.54 -2.47
N GLN A 212 -11.21 16.87 -2.33
CA GLN A 212 -12.46 17.55 -2.05
C GLN A 212 -12.26 18.27 -0.70
N GLU A 213 -12.38 19.59 -0.71
CA GLU A 213 -12.43 20.37 0.52
C GLU A 213 -13.62 19.84 1.32
N GLU A 214 -13.34 19.27 2.50
CA GLU A 214 -14.35 19.00 3.51
C GLU A 214 -15.01 20.34 3.84
N LYS A 215 -16.28 20.48 3.42
CA LYS A 215 -17.15 21.59 3.82
C LYS A 215 -17.72 21.34 5.20
#